data_AF-A0AAQ3R6Z0-F1
#
_entry.id   AF-A0AAQ3R6Z0-F1
#
_cell.length_a   1.000
_cell.length_b   1.000
_cell.length_c   1.000
_cell.angle_alpha   90.00
_cell.angle_beta   90.00
_cell.angle_gamma   90.00
#
_symmetry.space_group_name_H-M   'P 1'
#
loop_
_entity.id
_entity.type
_entity.pdbx_description
1 polymer ?
#
loop_
_entity_poly.entity_id
_entity_poly.type
_entity_poly.pdbx_seq_one_letter_code
_entity_poly.pdbx_strand_id
1 'polypeptide(L)'
;MRCTALSKTSKSLLVAPKPFGQPASKPGRQFIWSRALATSSSIPSSEGALAGVKILDLSRVLAAPYCTQILSDYGAEVIKIEDTARGDDTRYWRIAGEDDAWDENAGPVSNYFAAVNRNKRSVALDLKSPQGKDIFLKLVKEADVVVENLRPGAMEKLGLGYDKLEKVNPRVILASTSGYGAIGPYRYRAGYDMIAGAEAGLLHLTGERGGRPVRPGLGLTDICTGLYMHGAIVSALYARERAGYGQHISGSLFETQVSLLTNVALSWLNMGVEAERWGAQHPSVVPYDAFKTKDLYFVCGATNDEQFAKLVEVLGAPEMIQDERFSTNPRRVSNREELFKLLNELFATKTTDEWLAEFEGSGMPYAPINTMEKVFNHPQTEATEMVMEMPFKAAKGGKISILGPAIKFSKTKTSIRSRPPLHGEHTGEVLKELGVSAAEQDKLRKLGVIGER
;
A
#
# COMPACT_ATOMS: atom_id res chain seq x y z
N MET A 1 -62.34 -22.57 30.13
CA MET A 1 -63.42 -22.86 29.18
C MET A 1 -62.98 -22.40 27.79
N ARG A 2 -62.66 -23.37 26.90
CA ARG A 2 -63.20 -23.59 25.53
C ARG A 2 -63.01 -22.41 24.55
N CYS A 3 -62.08 -22.55 23.60
CA CYS A 3 -62.28 -22.92 22.17
C CYS A 3 -62.92 -21.78 21.36
N THR A 4 -62.39 -21.27 20.24
CA THR A 4 -61.95 -21.91 18.96
C THR A 4 -61.07 -20.91 18.19
N ALA A 5 -59.88 -21.24 17.68
CA ALA A 5 -59.58 -21.88 16.38
C ALA A 5 -60.13 -21.17 15.13
N LEU A 6 -59.25 -20.59 14.30
CA LEU A 6 -59.34 -20.63 12.84
C LEU A 6 -57.95 -20.37 12.22
N SER A 7 -57.62 -21.23 11.27
CA SER A 7 -56.35 -21.43 10.59
C SER A 7 -56.16 -20.49 9.38
N LYS A 8 -54.90 -20.26 8.99
CA LYS A 8 -54.49 -20.23 7.58
C LYS A 8 -52.99 -20.48 7.45
N THR A 9 -52.70 -21.55 6.72
CA THR A 9 -51.41 -22.09 6.28
C THR A 9 -50.64 -21.10 5.40
N SER A 10 -49.33 -20.92 5.65
CA SER A 10 -48.38 -20.53 4.61
C SER A 10 -47.26 -21.58 4.52
N LYS A 11 -47.05 -22.08 3.30
CA LYS A 11 -46.01 -23.04 2.95
C LYS A 11 -44.69 -22.29 2.84
N SER A 12 -43.73 -22.59 3.71
CA SER A 12 -42.33 -22.19 3.52
C SER A 12 -41.65 -23.19 2.59
N LEU A 13 -41.37 -22.77 1.36
CA LEU A 13 -40.52 -23.49 0.41
C LEU A 13 -39.07 -23.46 0.92
N LEU A 14 -38.59 -24.61 1.42
CA LEU A 14 -37.18 -24.90 1.60
C LEU A 14 -36.54 -25.02 0.20
N VAL A 15 -35.64 -24.09 -0.12
CA VAL A 15 -34.78 -24.19 -1.31
C VAL A 15 -33.46 -24.82 -0.87
N ALA A 16 -33.20 -26.05 -1.30
CA ALA A 16 -31.91 -26.71 -1.14
C ALA A 16 -30.84 -26.03 -2.01
N PRO A 17 -29.59 -25.90 -1.56
CA PRO A 17 -28.51 -25.38 -2.38
C PRO A 17 -28.11 -26.40 -3.46
N LYS A 18 -27.89 -25.92 -4.69
CA LYS A 18 -27.39 -26.74 -5.81
C LYS A 18 -25.92 -27.11 -5.58
N PRO A 19 -25.48 -28.32 -5.98
CA PRO A 19 -24.08 -28.69 -5.90
C PRO A 19 -23.25 -27.92 -6.93
N PHE A 20 -22.09 -27.42 -6.51
CA PHE A 20 -21.10 -26.81 -7.39
C PHE A 20 -20.47 -27.89 -8.28
N GLY A 21 -20.64 -27.76 -9.60
CA GLY A 21 -20.00 -28.61 -10.60
C GLY A 21 -18.51 -28.31 -10.75
N GLN A 22 -17.72 -29.37 -10.95
CA GLN A 22 -16.26 -29.34 -11.17
C GLN A 22 -15.84 -28.44 -12.35
N PRO A 23 -14.66 -27.80 -12.30
CA PRO A 23 -14.18 -27.00 -13.43
C PRO A 23 -13.44 -27.87 -14.45
N ALA A 24 -13.94 -27.89 -15.69
CA ALA A 24 -13.18 -28.29 -16.87
C ALA A 24 -12.26 -27.13 -17.32
N SER A 25 -10.99 -27.44 -17.57
CA SER A 25 -9.98 -26.51 -18.08
C SER A 25 -10.39 -25.89 -19.43
N LYS A 26 -10.43 -24.56 -19.52
CA LYS A 26 -10.51 -23.81 -20.80
C LYS A 26 -9.45 -22.70 -20.83
N PRO A 27 -8.78 -22.47 -21.97
CA PRO A 27 -7.80 -21.40 -22.11
C PRO A 27 -8.49 -20.05 -22.40
N GLY A 28 -7.94 -18.98 -21.83
CA GLY A 28 -8.15 -17.59 -22.24
C GLY A 28 -9.51 -16.97 -21.88
N ARG A 29 -9.71 -16.54 -20.63
CA ARG A 29 -10.78 -15.59 -20.29
C ARG A 29 -10.21 -14.17 -20.26
N GLN A 30 -10.78 -13.28 -21.09
CA GLN A 30 -10.66 -11.84 -20.92
C GLN A 30 -11.36 -11.46 -19.62
N PHE A 31 -10.62 -10.81 -18.71
CA PHE A 31 -11.16 -10.23 -17.49
C PHE A 31 -12.07 -9.06 -17.85
N ILE A 32 -13.36 -9.15 -17.49
CA ILE A 32 -14.33 -8.06 -17.65
C ILE A 32 -14.54 -7.47 -16.26
N TRP A 33 -13.78 -6.43 -15.92
CA TRP A 33 -13.97 -5.66 -14.71
C TRP A 33 -15.10 -4.64 -14.90
N SER A 34 -15.81 -4.30 -13.82
CA SER A 34 -16.83 -3.27 -13.83
C SER A 34 -16.26 -1.94 -14.34
N ARG A 35 -16.91 -1.36 -15.36
CA ARG A 35 -16.49 -0.10 -15.98
C ARG A 35 -16.85 1.09 -15.07
N ALA A 36 -15.91 1.56 -14.27
CA ALA A 36 -15.91 2.96 -13.85
C ALA A 36 -15.20 3.78 -14.95
N LEU A 37 -15.97 4.42 -15.82
CA LEU A 37 -15.43 5.29 -16.87
C LEU A 37 -14.88 6.57 -16.22
N ALA A 38 -13.58 6.65 -15.99
CA ALA A 38 -12.89 7.91 -15.72
C ALA A 38 -12.83 8.71 -17.03
N THR A 39 -13.58 9.81 -17.10
CA THR A 39 -13.57 10.72 -18.26
C THR A 39 -12.32 11.61 -18.24
N SER A 40 -11.60 11.66 -19.37
CA SER A 40 -10.49 12.58 -19.57
C SER A 40 -10.99 14.00 -19.81
N SER A 41 -11.09 14.80 -18.75
CA SER A 41 -11.15 16.26 -18.83
C SER A 41 -10.60 16.84 -17.53
N SER A 42 -9.89 17.97 -17.60
CA SER A 42 -9.32 18.71 -16.47
C SER A 42 -10.37 18.96 -15.37
N ILE A 43 -10.14 18.44 -14.16
CA ILE A 43 -11.03 18.67 -13.01
C ILE A 43 -10.31 19.57 -11.99
N PRO A 44 -10.80 20.80 -11.75
CA PRO A 44 -10.61 21.46 -10.46
C PRO A 44 -11.37 20.65 -9.40
N SER A 45 -10.69 20.07 -8.41
CA SER A 45 -11.33 19.15 -7.45
C SER A 45 -12.21 19.90 -6.42
N SER A 46 -13.53 19.79 -6.55
CA SER A 46 -14.48 20.25 -5.53
C SER A 46 -14.97 19.13 -4.58
N GLU A 47 -14.44 17.91 -4.70
CA GLU A 47 -14.94 16.72 -3.96
C GLU A 47 -13.79 15.87 -3.40
N GLY A 48 -14.04 15.23 -2.24
CA GLY A 48 -13.06 14.44 -1.49
C GLY A 48 -12.76 15.04 -0.10
N ALA A 49 -12.16 14.24 0.79
CA ALA A 49 -11.81 14.68 2.13
C ALA A 49 -10.68 15.72 2.16
N LEU A 50 -9.84 15.73 1.13
CA LEU A 50 -8.73 16.67 0.94
C LEU A 50 -8.94 17.59 -0.27
N ALA A 51 -10.20 17.78 -0.70
CA ALA A 51 -10.50 18.75 -1.74
C ALA A 51 -10.02 20.16 -1.33
N GLY A 52 -9.34 20.84 -2.25
CA GLY A 52 -8.72 22.14 -1.98
C GLY A 52 -7.32 22.09 -1.38
N VAL A 53 -6.80 20.91 -1.03
CA VAL A 53 -5.40 20.74 -0.61
C VAL A 53 -4.50 20.59 -1.84
N LYS A 54 -3.49 21.46 -1.98
CA LYS A 54 -2.47 21.40 -3.05
C LYS A 54 -1.13 20.88 -2.53
N ILE A 55 -0.59 19.87 -3.18
CA ILE A 55 0.66 19.21 -2.81
C ILE A 55 1.68 19.30 -3.93
N LEU A 56 2.89 19.76 -3.61
CA LEU A 56 4.06 19.64 -4.48
C LEU A 56 4.85 18.40 -4.09
N ASP A 57 4.92 17.43 -5.01
CA ASP A 57 5.56 16.13 -4.80
C ASP A 57 6.91 16.08 -5.52
N LEU A 58 8.01 16.31 -4.80
CA LEU A 58 9.37 16.17 -5.32
C LEU A 58 9.90 14.74 -5.11
N SER A 59 9.06 13.84 -4.59
CA SER A 59 9.50 12.54 -4.16
C SER A 59 9.69 11.57 -5.32
N ARG A 60 10.53 10.56 -5.08
CA ARG A 60 10.89 9.51 -6.04
C ARG A 60 10.71 8.13 -5.42
N VAL A 61 10.70 7.10 -6.25
CA VAL A 61 10.68 5.70 -5.81
C VAL A 61 9.34 5.26 -5.20
N LEU A 62 9.25 4.96 -3.90
CA LEU A 62 8.11 4.23 -3.35
C LEU A 62 7.43 4.91 -2.15
N ALA A 63 8.13 5.10 -1.02
CA ALA A 63 7.50 5.53 0.23
C ALA A 63 6.67 6.83 0.12
N ALA A 64 7.33 7.92 -0.26
CA ALA A 64 6.68 9.23 -0.41
C ALA A 64 5.74 9.31 -1.63
N PRO A 65 6.04 8.71 -2.80
CA PRO A 65 5.08 8.63 -3.90
C PRO A 65 3.79 7.88 -3.53
N TYR A 66 3.90 6.81 -2.73
CA TYR A 66 2.74 6.06 -2.23
C TYR A 66 1.90 6.92 -1.28
N CYS A 67 2.53 7.66 -0.37
CA CYS A 67 1.87 8.64 0.49
C CYS A 67 1.07 9.67 -0.33
N THR A 68 1.70 10.34 -1.28
CA THR A 68 1.04 11.40 -2.08
C THR A 68 -0.04 10.84 -3.00
N GLN A 69 0.06 9.57 -3.43
CA GLN A 69 -1.03 8.91 -4.16
C GLN A 69 -2.25 8.67 -3.26
N ILE A 70 -2.08 8.28 -2.00
CA ILE A 70 -3.21 8.12 -1.07
C ILE A 70 -3.88 9.48 -0.83
N LEU A 71 -3.08 10.53 -0.59
CA LEU A 71 -3.60 11.89 -0.40
C LEU A 71 -4.35 12.38 -1.66
N SER A 72 -3.86 12.07 -2.86
CA SER A 72 -4.55 12.42 -4.10
C SER A 72 -5.83 11.62 -4.30
N ASP A 73 -5.87 10.33 -3.95
CA ASP A 73 -7.10 9.52 -3.95
C ASP A 73 -8.17 10.10 -3.01
N TYR A 74 -7.75 10.82 -1.96
CA TYR A 74 -8.64 11.51 -1.02
C TYR A 74 -9.07 12.91 -1.48
N GLY A 75 -8.61 13.36 -2.65
CA GLY A 75 -9.06 14.60 -3.30
C GLY A 75 -8.00 15.69 -3.38
N ALA A 76 -6.79 15.50 -2.83
CA ALA A 76 -5.74 16.50 -2.97
C ALA A 76 -5.30 16.65 -4.44
N GLU A 77 -4.97 17.88 -4.85
CA GLU A 77 -4.26 18.15 -6.09
C GLU A 77 -2.77 17.88 -5.87
N VAL A 78 -2.18 16.98 -6.66
CA VAL A 78 -0.76 16.65 -6.54
C VAL A 78 -0.02 16.99 -7.83
N ILE A 79 0.94 17.90 -7.72
CA ILE A 79 1.87 18.26 -8.79
C ILE A 79 3.21 17.61 -8.48
N LYS A 80 3.53 16.55 -9.22
CA LYS A 80 4.82 15.86 -9.14
C LYS A 80 5.87 16.64 -9.93
N ILE A 81 6.89 17.13 -9.23
CA ILE A 81 8.04 17.81 -9.82
C ILE A 81 9.12 16.79 -10.12
N GLU A 82 9.48 16.69 -11.39
CA GLU A 82 10.38 15.66 -11.91
C GLU A 82 11.61 16.27 -12.56
N ASP A 83 12.75 15.57 -12.45
CA ASP A 83 13.97 15.88 -13.21
C ASP A 83 13.66 15.97 -14.71
N THR A 84 14.19 16.98 -15.39
CA THR A 84 13.87 17.27 -16.79
C THR A 84 14.36 16.21 -17.76
N ALA A 85 15.40 15.46 -17.41
CA ALA A 85 16.00 14.46 -18.29
C ALA A 85 15.39 13.08 -18.10
N ARG A 86 15.28 12.62 -16.85
CA ARG A 86 14.88 11.22 -16.55
C ARG A 86 13.59 11.08 -15.76
N GLY A 87 13.21 12.11 -15.01
CA GLY A 87 12.13 12.05 -14.04
C GLY A 87 12.37 11.04 -12.91
N ASP A 88 11.32 10.35 -12.48
CA ASP A 88 11.39 9.31 -11.45
C ASP A 88 12.10 8.03 -11.94
N ASP A 89 13.02 7.48 -11.14
CA ASP A 89 13.76 6.25 -11.49
C ASP A 89 12.84 5.06 -11.75
N THR A 90 11.70 5.01 -11.05
CA THR A 90 10.74 3.90 -11.19
C THR A 90 10.12 3.80 -12.57
N ARG A 91 10.14 4.86 -13.38
CA ARG A 91 9.69 4.83 -14.80
C ARG A 91 10.44 3.78 -15.63
N TYR A 92 11.64 3.40 -15.19
CA TYR A 92 12.51 2.43 -15.86
C TYR A 92 12.62 1.09 -15.13
N TRP A 93 12.00 0.94 -13.95
CA TRP A 93 12.03 -0.30 -13.17
C TRP A 93 10.93 -1.24 -13.65
N ARG A 94 11.32 -2.13 -14.55
CA ARG A 94 10.43 -3.06 -15.26
C ARG A 94 10.81 -4.50 -14.92
N ILE A 95 9.82 -5.38 -14.82
CA ILE A 95 10.08 -6.81 -14.77
C ILE A 95 10.39 -7.35 -16.18
N ALA A 96 11.00 -8.53 -16.27
CA ALA A 96 11.28 -9.15 -17.56
C ALA A 96 9.99 -9.32 -18.39
N GLY A 97 10.04 -8.89 -19.65
CA GLY A 97 8.91 -8.93 -20.60
C GLY A 97 7.90 -7.78 -20.46
N GLU A 98 8.06 -6.88 -19.47
CA GLU A 98 7.12 -5.77 -19.29
C GLU A 98 7.18 -4.73 -20.42
N ASP A 99 8.33 -4.57 -21.08
CA ASP A 99 8.48 -3.67 -22.22
C ASP A 99 7.42 -3.94 -23.31
N ASP A 100 7.00 -5.19 -23.47
CA ASP A 100 6.00 -5.59 -24.45
C ASP A 100 4.59 -5.07 -24.13
N ALA A 101 4.33 -4.63 -22.90
CA ALA A 101 3.04 -4.08 -22.49
C ALA A 101 2.89 -2.57 -22.80
N TRP A 102 3.98 -1.87 -23.09
CA TRP A 102 4.02 -0.41 -23.25
C TRP A 102 4.28 0.03 -24.70
N ASP A 103 3.65 1.12 -25.14
CA ASP A 103 3.94 1.78 -26.41
C ASP A 103 5.29 2.48 -26.31
N GLU A 104 6.20 2.14 -27.23
CA GLU A 104 7.54 2.71 -27.32
C GLU A 104 7.54 4.23 -27.55
N ASN A 105 6.49 4.77 -28.18
CA ASN A 105 6.36 6.19 -28.48
C ASN A 105 5.82 7.01 -27.29
N ALA A 106 5.35 6.35 -26.23
CA ALA A 106 4.77 7.05 -25.09
C ALA A 106 5.82 7.63 -24.13
N GLY A 107 7.09 7.23 -24.28
CA GLY A 107 8.17 7.55 -23.35
C GLY A 107 8.25 6.59 -22.16
N PRO A 108 9.08 6.88 -21.15
CA PRO A 108 9.36 5.96 -20.06
C PRO A 108 8.18 5.83 -19.07
N VAL A 109 7.70 4.60 -18.93
CA VAL A 109 6.60 4.18 -18.05
C VAL A 109 6.82 2.74 -17.60
N SER A 110 6.43 2.41 -16.38
CA SER A 110 6.46 1.03 -15.85
C SER A 110 5.24 0.78 -14.97
N ASN A 111 4.97 -0.49 -14.68
CA ASN A 111 4.00 -0.93 -13.67
C ASN A 111 4.36 -0.38 -12.30
N TYR A 112 5.66 -0.29 -11.99
CA TYR A 112 6.14 0.26 -10.72
C TYR A 112 5.77 1.74 -10.58
N PHE A 113 6.07 2.55 -11.59
CA PHE A 113 5.69 3.96 -11.61
C PHE A 113 4.17 4.13 -11.59
N ALA A 114 3.46 3.33 -12.38
CA ALA A 114 2.01 3.38 -12.49
C ALA A 114 1.30 3.01 -11.17
N ALA A 115 1.89 2.16 -10.35
CA ALA A 115 1.32 1.71 -9.08
C ALA A 115 1.21 2.82 -8.02
N VAL A 116 2.04 3.88 -8.11
CA VAL A 116 2.18 4.91 -7.06
C VAL A 116 2.12 6.36 -7.58
N ASN A 117 1.66 6.59 -8.81
CA ASN A 117 1.57 7.94 -9.39
C ASN A 117 0.26 8.28 -10.10
N ARG A 118 -0.83 7.51 -9.92
CA ARG A 118 -2.16 7.94 -10.41
C ARG A 118 -2.60 9.24 -9.71
N ASN A 119 -3.59 9.93 -10.28
CA ASN A 119 -4.14 11.19 -9.74
C ASN A 119 -3.13 12.36 -9.65
N LYS A 120 -1.92 12.23 -10.20
CA LYS A 120 -0.89 13.27 -10.18
C LYS A 120 -0.75 13.96 -11.54
N ARG A 121 -0.38 15.24 -11.52
CA ARG A 121 0.12 16.00 -12.67
C ARG A 121 1.64 15.98 -12.66
N SER A 122 2.30 15.71 -13.78
CA SER A 122 3.77 15.67 -13.89
C SER A 122 4.30 16.96 -14.52
N VAL A 123 5.24 17.60 -13.84
CA VAL A 123 5.94 18.81 -14.30
C VAL A 123 7.44 18.51 -14.32
N ALA A 124 8.05 18.60 -15.49
CA ALA A 124 9.49 18.47 -15.66
C ALA A 124 10.16 19.83 -15.43
N LEU A 125 10.90 19.99 -14.33
CA LEU A 125 11.46 21.28 -13.89
C LEU A 125 12.85 21.11 -13.27
N ASP A 126 13.84 21.85 -13.77
CA ASP A 126 15.19 21.84 -13.21
C ASP A 126 15.31 22.77 -12.00
N LEU A 127 15.25 22.18 -10.81
CA LEU A 127 15.41 22.88 -9.54
C LEU A 127 16.86 23.34 -9.25
N LYS A 128 17.83 23.02 -10.10
CA LYS A 128 19.20 23.55 -9.98
C LYS A 128 19.32 24.94 -10.62
N SER A 129 18.57 25.19 -11.68
CA SER A 129 18.52 26.51 -12.33
C SER A 129 17.85 27.58 -11.46
N PRO A 130 18.29 28.86 -11.51
CA PRO A 130 17.61 29.96 -10.83
C PRO A 130 16.14 30.11 -11.26
N GLN A 131 15.86 30.00 -12.55
CA GLN A 131 14.51 30.13 -13.11
C GLN A 131 13.60 29.01 -12.62
N GLY A 132 14.11 27.78 -12.53
CA GLY A 132 13.33 26.65 -12.01
C GLY A 132 13.02 26.80 -10.51
N LYS A 133 13.96 27.32 -9.72
CA LYS A 133 13.71 27.66 -8.31
C LYS A 133 12.66 28.75 -8.18
N ASP A 134 12.70 29.79 -9.01
CA ASP A 134 11.70 30.87 -8.99
C ASP A 134 10.30 30.34 -9.34
N ILE A 135 10.18 29.46 -10.34
CA ILE A 135 8.93 28.80 -10.69
C ILE A 135 8.43 27.93 -9.52
N PHE A 136 9.32 27.15 -8.92
CA PHE A 136 8.96 26.31 -7.78
C PHE A 136 8.49 27.14 -6.57
N LEU A 137 9.15 28.25 -6.25
CA LEU A 137 8.71 29.14 -5.17
C LEU A 137 7.35 29.81 -5.46
N LYS A 138 7.03 30.09 -6.73
CA LYS A 138 5.68 30.54 -7.12
C LYS A 138 4.64 29.46 -6.84
N LEU A 139 4.94 28.19 -7.14
CA LEU A 139 4.07 27.07 -6.80
C LEU A 139 3.90 26.92 -5.27
N VAL A 140 4.99 27.05 -4.50
CA VAL A 140 4.98 26.93 -3.03
C VAL A 140 4.05 27.97 -2.38
N LYS A 141 3.93 29.16 -2.97
CA LYS A 141 3.03 30.21 -2.50
C LYS A 141 1.56 29.77 -2.44
N GLU A 142 1.17 28.82 -3.28
CA GLU A 142 -0.20 28.29 -3.35
C GLU A 142 -0.32 26.86 -2.82
N ALA A 143 0.79 26.24 -2.41
CA ALA A 143 0.80 24.86 -1.93
C ALA A 143 0.48 24.78 -0.44
N ASP A 144 -0.21 23.72 -0.04
CA ASP A 144 -0.42 23.38 1.36
C ASP A 144 0.73 22.52 1.90
N VAL A 145 1.23 21.62 1.06
CA VAL A 145 2.24 20.63 1.45
C VAL A 145 3.31 20.52 0.36
N VAL A 146 4.57 20.45 0.77
CA VAL A 146 5.69 20.02 -0.07
C VAL A 146 6.18 18.69 0.46
N VAL A 147 6.20 17.65 -0.37
CA VAL A 147 6.68 16.31 -0.01
C VAL A 147 7.97 16.03 -0.75
N GLU A 148 8.99 15.57 -0.03
CA GLU A 148 10.28 15.22 -0.60
C GLU A 148 10.93 14.03 0.10
N ASN A 149 11.83 13.35 -0.62
CA ASN A 149 12.63 12.25 -0.06
C ASN A 149 14.10 12.29 -0.48
N LEU A 150 14.62 13.50 -0.62
CA LEU A 150 16.04 13.74 -0.87
C LEU A 150 16.85 13.44 0.40
N ARG A 151 18.17 13.32 0.22
CA ARG A 151 19.05 13.18 1.39
C ARG A 151 18.95 14.44 2.26
N PRO A 152 18.91 14.31 3.59
CA PRO A 152 18.91 15.45 4.49
C PRO A 152 20.00 16.48 4.12
N GLY A 153 19.64 17.76 4.07
CA GLY A 153 20.52 18.84 3.62
C GLY A 153 20.45 19.17 2.12
N ALA A 154 19.80 18.35 1.29
CA ALA A 154 19.74 18.57 -0.16
C ALA A 154 18.85 19.77 -0.52
N MET A 155 17.68 19.90 0.10
CA MET A 155 16.78 21.04 -0.12
C MET A 155 17.44 22.35 0.30
N GLU A 156 18.16 22.36 1.42
CA GLU A 156 18.93 23.51 1.90
C GLU A 156 20.01 23.92 0.90
N LYS A 157 20.76 22.95 0.35
CA LYS A 157 21.76 23.20 -0.70
C LYS A 157 21.16 23.74 -2.00
N LEU A 158 19.92 23.34 -2.32
CA LEU A 158 19.18 23.92 -3.44
C LEU A 158 18.67 25.34 -3.14
N GLY A 159 18.71 25.78 -1.89
CA GLY A 159 18.09 27.04 -1.46
C GLY A 159 16.56 26.93 -1.37
N LEU A 160 16.04 25.72 -1.13
CA LEU A 160 14.62 25.38 -1.06
C LEU A 160 14.26 24.66 0.26
N GLY A 161 15.12 24.76 1.30
CA GLY A 161 14.85 24.20 2.63
C GLY A 161 13.69 24.90 3.34
N TYR A 162 13.22 24.31 4.45
CA TYR A 162 12.00 24.76 5.16
C TYR A 162 11.98 26.26 5.47
N ASP A 163 13.07 26.81 6.03
CA ASP A 163 13.18 28.25 6.35
C ASP A 163 12.94 29.17 5.14
N LYS A 164 13.25 28.71 3.92
CA LYS A 164 12.98 29.46 2.69
C LYS A 164 11.52 29.32 2.26
N LEU A 165 10.97 28.11 2.35
CA LEU A 165 9.58 27.84 1.99
C LEU A 165 8.61 28.58 2.92
N GLU A 166 8.87 28.54 4.23
CA GLU A 166 8.05 29.23 5.25
C GLU A 166 8.01 30.75 5.04
N LYS A 167 9.13 31.37 4.63
CA LYS A 167 9.16 32.81 4.27
C LYS A 167 8.29 33.15 3.07
N VAL A 168 8.11 32.20 2.14
CA VAL A 168 7.25 32.38 0.97
C VAL A 168 5.79 32.08 1.32
N ASN A 169 5.56 31.08 2.16
CA ASN A 169 4.26 30.63 2.60
C ASN A 169 4.32 30.12 4.05
N PRO A 170 3.93 30.95 5.05
CA PRO A 170 3.97 30.56 6.47
C PRO A 170 3.04 29.39 6.84
N ARG A 171 2.13 29.00 5.94
CA ARG A 171 1.18 27.89 6.10
C ARG A 171 1.68 26.58 5.48
N VAL A 172 2.82 26.58 4.82
CA VAL A 172 3.34 25.40 4.12
C VAL A 172 3.80 24.33 5.11
N ILE A 173 3.41 23.08 4.85
CA ILE A 173 3.97 21.92 5.54
C ILE A 173 5.06 21.34 4.65
N LEU A 174 6.29 21.21 5.15
CA LEU A 174 7.31 20.40 4.49
C LEU A 174 7.27 19.01 5.10
N ALA A 175 7.17 17.97 4.28
CA ALA A 175 7.17 16.58 4.70
C ALA A 175 8.36 15.86 4.05
N SER A 176 9.35 15.54 4.87
CA SER A 176 10.61 14.94 4.47
C SER A 176 10.68 13.48 4.88
N THR A 177 11.07 12.60 3.96
CA THR A 177 11.40 11.21 4.27
C THR A 177 12.83 10.87 3.90
N SER A 178 13.54 10.17 4.77
CA SER A 178 14.92 9.75 4.50
C SER A 178 15.18 8.29 4.90
N GLY A 179 16.39 7.80 4.65
CA GLY A 179 16.78 6.46 5.08
C GLY A 179 16.87 6.30 6.60
N TYR A 180 17.45 7.29 7.29
CA TYR A 180 17.91 7.19 8.67
C TYR A 180 17.53 8.36 9.58
N GLY A 181 16.66 9.25 9.13
CA GLY A 181 16.19 10.40 9.89
C GLY A 181 16.91 11.69 9.53
N ALA A 182 16.42 12.80 10.08
CA ALA A 182 17.00 14.13 9.85
C ALA A 182 18.22 14.41 10.75
N ILE A 183 18.37 13.65 11.84
CA ILE A 183 19.39 13.81 12.90
C ILE A 183 20.14 12.48 13.13
N GLY A 184 21.15 12.52 14.00
CA GLY A 184 21.93 11.33 14.37
C GLY A 184 23.11 11.04 13.43
N PRO A 185 23.92 10.01 13.76
CA PRO A 185 25.19 9.73 13.08
C PRO A 185 25.00 9.29 11.62
N TYR A 186 23.86 8.68 11.29
CA TYR A 186 23.57 8.16 9.95
C TYR A 186 22.73 9.10 9.07
N ARG A 187 22.45 10.34 9.50
CA ARG A 187 21.58 11.28 8.78
C ARG A 187 21.96 11.52 7.31
N TYR A 188 23.24 11.38 6.95
CA TYR A 188 23.73 11.56 5.57
C TYR A 188 23.91 10.26 4.79
N ARG A 189 23.68 9.10 5.43
CA ARG A 189 23.79 7.79 4.79
C ARG A 189 22.60 7.59 3.86
N ALA A 190 22.87 7.05 2.66
CA ALA A 190 21.81 6.63 1.76
C ALA A 190 21.03 5.45 2.36
N GLY A 191 19.71 5.43 2.18
CA GLY A 191 18.87 4.32 2.61
C GLY A 191 17.92 3.91 1.50
N TYR A 192 17.60 2.61 1.50
CA TYR A 192 16.54 1.98 0.73
C TYR A 192 15.83 0.99 1.65
N ASP A 193 14.59 0.63 1.31
CA ASP A 193 13.72 -0.29 2.07
C ASP A 193 14.48 -1.47 2.71
N MET A 194 15.13 -2.30 1.89
CA MET A 194 15.82 -3.50 2.37
C MET A 194 17.02 -3.18 3.27
N ILE A 195 17.71 -2.05 3.04
CA ILE A 195 18.89 -1.66 3.82
C ILE A 195 18.47 -1.18 5.22
N ALA A 196 17.47 -0.30 5.28
CA ALA A 196 16.90 0.14 6.55
C ALA A 196 16.23 -1.04 7.29
N GLY A 197 15.51 -1.88 6.55
CA GLY A 197 14.89 -3.10 7.06
C GLY A 197 15.89 -4.08 7.67
N ALA A 198 17.05 -4.26 7.04
CA ALA A 198 18.11 -5.12 7.55
C ALA A 198 18.67 -4.58 8.87
N GLU A 199 18.97 -3.28 8.94
CA GLU A 199 19.55 -2.67 10.13
C GLU A 199 18.55 -2.51 11.27
N ALA A 200 17.28 -2.34 10.97
CA ALA A 200 16.19 -2.23 11.95
C ALA A 200 15.54 -3.58 12.29
N GLY A 201 16.18 -4.71 11.95
CA GLY A 201 15.82 -6.04 12.45
C GLY A 201 14.77 -6.82 11.64
N LEU A 202 14.16 -6.25 10.59
CA LEU A 202 13.12 -6.94 9.80
C LEU A 202 13.61 -8.27 9.22
N LEU A 203 14.80 -8.27 8.60
CA LEU A 203 15.36 -9.48 7.98
C LEU A 203 15.77 -10.52 9.02
N HIS A 204 16.09 -10.10 10.25
CA HIS A 204 16.39 -11.04 11.33
C HIS A 204 15.15 -11.88 11.68
N LEU A 205 13.97 -11.27 11.66
CA LEU A 205 12.68 -11.87 12.00
C LEU A 205 12.01 -12.63 10.86
N THR A 206 12.40 -12.34 9.61
CA THR A 206 11.65 -12.82 8.43
C THR A 206 12.32 -14.04 7.80
N GLY A 207 11.57 -15.14 7.71
CA GLY A 207 11.95 -16.37 7.02
C GLY A 207 11.67 -17.62 7.85
N GLU A 208 12.12 -18.76 7.36
CA GLU A 208 12.01 -20.05 8.06
C GLU A 208 12.99 -20.16 9.23
N ARG A 209 12.59 -20.91 10.26
CA ARG A 209 13.47 -21.25 11.39
C ARG A 209 14.72 -21.98 10.88
N GLY A 210 15.90 -21.55 11.33
CA GLY A 210 17.18 -22.09 10.86
C GLY A 210 17.54 -21.76 9.40
N GLY A 211 16.64 -21.11 8.65
CA GLY A 211 16.89 -20.65 7.29
C GLY A 211 17.70 -19.36 7.21
N ARG A 212 18.14 -19.01 6.01
CA ARG A 212 18.77 -17.71 5.73
C ARG A 212 17.77 -16.56 5.89
N PRO A 213 18.20 -15.35 6.28
CA PRO A 213 17.36 -14.15 6.26
C PRO A 213 16.74 -13.91 4.89
N VAL A 214 15.47 -13.53 4.86
CA VAL A 214 14.76 -13.10 3.64
C VAL A 214 14.04 -11.78 3.90
N ARG A 215 13.66 -11.06 2.84
CA ARG A 215 12.79 -9.89 2.95
C ARG A 215 11.34 -10.24 2.61
N PRO A 216 10.34 -9.52 3.15
CA PRO A 216 8.98 -9.56 2.62
C PRO A 216 8.96 -9.26 1.11
N GLY A 217 8.01 -9.83 0.38
CA GLY A 217 7.94 -9.71 -1.09
C GLY A 217 7.76 -8.28 -1.61
N LEU A 218 7.18 -7.40 -0.80
CA LEU A 218 6.98 -5.97 -1.09
C LEU A 218 8.00 -5.10 -0.34
N GLY A 219 8.15 -3.85 -0.76
CA GLY A 219 8.88 -2.83 0.00
C GLY A 219 8.08 -2.43 1.24
N LEU A 220 8.08 -3.29 2.26
CA LEU A 220 7.24 -3.16 3.44
C LEU A 220 7.58 -1.89 4.23
N THR A 221 8.86 -1.60 4.41
CA THR A 221 9.34 -0.42 5.12
C THR A 221 8.94 0.85 4.38
N ASP A 222 9.10 0.87 3.05
CA ASP A 222 8.68 1.99 2.21
C ASP A 222 7.16 2.24 2.32
N ILE A 223 6.35 1.19 2.15
CA ILE A 223 4.88 1.29 2.22
C ILE A 223 4.44 1.80 3.60
N CYS A 224 4.96 1.22 4.68
CA CYS A 224 4.64 1.64 6.04
C CYS A 224 5.10 3.09 6.32
N THR A 225 6.27 3.49 5.81
CA THR A 225 6.75 4.88 5.95
C THR A 225 5.81 5.84 5.23
N GLY A 226 5.34 5.46 4.03
CA GLY A 226 4.32 6.20 3.29
C GLY A 226 3.01 6.35 4.09
N LEU A 227 2.56 5.29 4.76
CA LEU A 227 1.36 5.31 5.61
C LEU A 227 1.53 6.19 6.86
N TYR A 228 2.69 6.13 7.54
CA TYR A 228 2.99 7.02 8.66
C TYR A 228 3.01 8.49 8.22
N MET A 229 3.66 8.79 7.09
CA MET A 229 3.72 10.15 6.56
C MET A 229 2.37 10.66 6.10
N HIS A 230 1.53 9.81 5.50
CA HIS A 230 0.15 10.14 5.16
C HIS A 230 -0.61 10.60 6.42
N GLY A 231 -0.55 9.83 7.51
CA GLY A 231 -1.20 10.20 8.78
C GLY A 231 -0.62 11.49 9.39
N ALA A 232 0.70 11.67 9.32
CA ALA A 232 1.37 12.86 9.83
C ALA A 232 0.99 14.12 9.05
N ILE A 233 0.91 14.06 7.71
CA ILE A 233 0.50 15.18 6.86
C ILE A 233 -0.95 15.59 7.17
N VAL A 234 -1.88 14.64 7.24
CA VAL A 234 -3.28 14.93 7.58
C VAL A 234 -3.38 15.55 8.99
N SER A 235 -2.61 15.05 9.95
CA SER A 235 -2.56 15.60 11.31
C SER A 235 -2.00 17.03 11.34
N ALA A 236 -0.97 17.30 10.53
CA ALA A 236 -0.37 18.63 10.42
C ALA A 236 -1.32 19.63 9.72
N LEU A 237 -2.03 19.21 8.67
CA LEU A 237 -3.08 20.00 8.04
C LEU A 237 -4.18 20.35 9.07
N TYR A 238 -4.62 19.38 9.88
CA TYR A 238 -5.59 19.62 10.93
C TYR A 238 -5.08 20.53 12.05
N ALA A 239 -3.81 20.40 12.45
CA ALA A 239 -3.18 21.31 13.41
C ALA A 239 -3.10 22.75 12.89
N ARG A 240 -2.72 22.92 11.62
CA ARG A 240 -2.60 24.21 10.93
C ARG A 240 -3.91 25.00 10.89
N GLU A 241 -5.07 24.33 10.83
CA GLU A 241 -6.36 25.02 10.88
C GLU A 241 -6.60 25.76 12.20
N ARG A 242 -6.01 25.29 13.31
CA ARG A 242 -6.07 25.96 14.61
C ARG A 242 -4.90 26.91 14.84
N ALA A 243 -3.70 26.49 14.43
CA ALA A 243 -2.46 27.21 14.69
C ALA A 243 -2.24 28.38 13.73
N GLY A 244 -2.76 28.31 12.50
CA GLY A 244 -2.58 29.32 11.47
C GLY A 244 -1.27 29.19 10.68
N TYR A 245 -0.31 28.37 11.11
CA TYR A 245 1.00 28.18 10.49
C TYR A 245 1.30 26.69 10.19
N GLY A 246 2.20 26.45 9.23
CA GLY A 246 2.65 25.12 8.82
C GLY A 246 3.79 24.59 9.69
N GLN A 247 4.40 23.47 9.31
CA GLN A 247 5.53 22.89 10.05
C GLN A 247 6.39 21.97 9.17
N HIS A 248 7.60 21.65 9.64
CA HIS A 248 8.42 20.60 9.06
C HIS A 248 8.15 19.27 9.77
N ILE A 249 7.73 18.26 9.00
CA ILE A 249 7.60 16.86 9.42
C ILE A 249 8.78 16.09 8.84
N SER A 250 9.49 15.33 9.68
CA SER A 250 10.51 14.38 9.22
C SER A 250 10.21 12.98 9.69
N GLY A 251 10.33 12.00 8.80
CA GLY A 251 10.33 10.58 9.14
C GLY A 251 11.39 9.81 8.37
N SER A 252 11.63 8.57 8.75
CA SER A 252 12.60 7.72 8.05
C SER A 252 12.20 6.26 7.96
N LEU A 253 12.83 5.56 7.00
CA LEU A 253 12.69 4.13 6.84
C LEU A 253 13.16 3.39 8.10
N PHE A 254 14.31 3.77 8.65
CA PHE A 254 14.86 3.16 9.86
C PHE A 254 13.93 3.33 11.08
N GLU A 255 13.53 4.55 11.40
CA GLU A 255 12.65 4.83 12.55
C GLU A 255 11.30 4.14 12.39
N THR A 256 10.76 4.13 11.16
CA THR A 256 9.54 3.41 10.83
C THR A 256 9.70 1.92 11.12
N GLN A 257 10.77 1.30 10.64
CA GLN A 257 10.95 -0.13 10.83
C GLN A 257 11.19 -0.51 12.30
N VAL A 258 11.94 0.29 13.05
CA VAL A 258 12.11 0.10 14.50
C VAL A 258 10.76 0.16 15.20
N SER A 259 9.91 1.14 14.85
CA SER A 259 8.55 1.25 15.39
C SER A 259 7.69 0.00 15.08
N LEU A 260 7.84 -0.59 13.89
CA LEU A 260 7.10 -1.79 13.48
C LEU A 260 7.53 -3.08 14.20
N LEU A 261 8.66 -3.09 14.91
CA LEU A 261 9.05 -4.24 15.73
C LEU A 261 8.07 -4.51 16.88
N THR A 262 7.31 -3.49 17.30
CA THR A 262 6.16 -3.61 18.23
C THR A 262 6.42 -4.55 19.42
N ASN A 263 5.69 -5.66 19.54
CA ASN A 263 5.80 -6.61 20.65
C ASN A 263 7.13 -7.36 20.66
N VAL A 264 7.76 -7.59 19.50
CA VAL A 264 9.06 -8.26 19.41
C VAL A 264 10.15 -7.40 20.04
N ALA A 265 10.15 -6.09 19.75
CA ALA A 265 11.06 -5.16 20.42
C ALA A 265 10.85 -5.14 21.94
N LEU A 266 9.60 -5.20 22.41
CA LEU A 266 9.32 -5.21 23.84
C LEU A 266 9.81 -6.48 24.54
N SER A 267 9.79 -7.64 23.88
CA SER A 267 10.39 -8.87 24.43
C SER A 267 11.90 -8.71 24.68
N TRP A 268 12.63 -8.09 23.74
CA TRP A 268 14.05 -7.80 23.94
C TRP A 268 14.26 -6.71 25.01
N LEU A 269 13.58 -5.57 24.90
CA LEU A 269 13.77 -4.41 25.78
C LEU A 269 13.45 -4.71 27.25
N ASN A 270 12.48 -5.58 27.53
CA ASN A 270 12.04 -5.88 28.91
C ASN A 270 12.59 -7.20 29.45
N MET A 271 12.98 -8.15 28.59
CA MET A 271 13.38 -9.50 29.03
C MET A 271 14.72 -9.97 28.46
N GLY A 272 15.34 -9.24 27.52
CA GLY A 272 16.55 -9.69 26.82
C GLY A 272 16.34 -10.94 25.98
N VAL A 273 15.09 -11.28 25.64
CA VAL A 273 14.78 -12.46 24.83
C VAL A 273 14.98 -12.10 23.36
N GLU A 274 15.98 -12.72 22.75
CA GLU A 274 16.28 -12.54 21.33
C GLU A 274 15.14 -13.08 20.47
N ALA A 275 14.89 -12.40 19.36
CA ALA A 275 13.85 -12.78 18.45
C ALA A 275 14.33 -13.87 17.47
N GLU A 276 13.38 -14.59 16.88
CA GLU A 276 13.69 -15.70 15.98
C GLU A 276 12.84 -15.64 14.72
N ARG A 277 13.27 -16.37 13.69
CA ARG A 277 12.48 -16.64 12.48
C ARG A 277 11.47 -17.75 12.74
N TRP A 278 10.22 -17.48 12.43
CA TRP A 278 9.09 -18.37 12.73
C TRP A 278 8.36 -18.91 11.49
N GLY A 279 8.82 -18.58 10.28
CA GLY A 279 8.04 -18.88 9.07
C GLY A 279 6.70 -18.14 9.12
N ALA A 280 5.59 -18.86 8.99
CA ALA A 280 4.24 -18.32 9.17
C ALA A 280 3.72 -18.41 10.62
N GLN A 281 4.50 -18.98 11.55
CA GLN A 281 4.07 -19.14 12.94
C GLN A 281 4.09 -17.83 13.74
N HIS A 282 3.19 -17.73 14.71
CA HIS A 282 3.23 -16.66 15.71
C HIS A 282 4.04 -17.11 16.96
N PRO A 283 4.96 -16.29 17.49
CA PRO A 283 5.79 -16.66 18.64
C PRO A 283 4.99 -16.90 19.92
N SER A 284 3.92 -16.13 20.15
CA SER A 284 3.17 -16.12 21.43
C SER A 284 1.80 -16.82 21.36
N VAL A 285 1.37 -17.25 20.18
CA VAL A 285 0.00 -17.75 19.95
C VAL A 285 0.09 -19.04 19.16
N VAL A 286 -0.44 -20.12 19.72
CA VAL A 286 -0.37 -21.45 19.11
C VAL A 286 -1.75 -22.12 19.20
N PRO A 287 -2.27 -22.71 18.10
CA PRO A 287 -1.72 -22.66 16.74
C PRO A 287 -2.04 -21.34 16.02
N TYR A 288 -1.12 -20.89 15.17
CA TYR A 288 -1.34 -19.86 14.15
C TYR A 288 -0.27 -20.07 13.09
N ASP A 289 -0.61 -20.66 11.94
CA ASP A 289 0.40 -21.07 10.94
C ASP A 289 -0.24 -21.31 9.55
N ALA A 290 0.61 -21.55 8.55
CA ALA A 290 0.26 -22.10 7.25
C ALA A 290 0.44 -23.64 7.26
N PHE A 291 -0.66 -24.37 7.33
CA PHE A 291 -0.66 -25.84 7.37
C PHE A 291 -0.66 -26.41 5.96
N LYS A 292 0.19 -27.41 5.72
CA LYS A 292 0.24 -28.10 4.44
C LYS A 292 -0.98 -29.00 4.29
N THR A 293 -1.73 -28.83 3.21
CA THR A 293 -2.85 -29.70 2.82
C THR A 293 -2.38 -30.73 1.79
N LYS A 294 -3.29 -31.54 1.21
CA LYS A 294 -2.93 -32.48 0.13
C LYS A 294 -2.33 -31.80 -1.11
N ASP A 295 -2.67 -30.55 -1.37
CA ASP A 295 -2.37 -29.87 -2.63
C ASP A 295 -1.69 -28.50 -2.49
N LEU A 296 -1.95 -27.74 -1.40
CA LEU A 296 -1.40 -26.40 -1.17
C LEU A 296 -1.16 -26.15 0.34
N TYR A 297 -1.45 -24.92 0.80
CA TYR A 297 -1.37 -24.49 2.18
C TYR A 297 -2.67 -23.80 2.59
N PHE A 298 -3.11 -24.10 3.81
CA PHE A 298 -4.27 -23.54 4.47
C PHE A 298 -3.83 -22.80 5.73
N VAL A 299 -4.15 -21.51 5.82
CA VAL A 299 -3.80 -20.66 6.95
C VAL A 299 -4.98 -20.61 7.89
N CYS A 300 -4.73 -20.91 9.16
CA CYS A 300 -5.68 -20.65 10.24
C CYS A 300 -4.94 -20.49 11.57
N GLY A 301 -5.64 -19.95 12.56
CA GLY A 301 -5.11 -19.86 13.91
C GLY A 301 -6.20 -19.78 14.96
N ALA A 302 -5.82 -20.18 16.17
CA ALA A 302 -6.60 -20.06 17.38
C ALA A 302 -5.86 -19.13 18.35
N THR A 303 -6.42 -17.94 18.53
CA THR A 303 -5.84 -16.88 19.36
C THR A 303 -6.20 -17.00 20.84
N ASN A 304 -7.11 -17.91 21.18
CA ASN A 304 -7.51 -18.22 22.54
C ASN A 304 -7.94 -19.70 22.65
N ASP A 305 -8.23 -20.16 23.88
CA ASP A 305 -8.55 -21.56 24.16
C ASP A 305 -9.91 -22.00 23.59
N GLU A 306 -10.89 -21.10 23.50
CA GLU A 306 -12.18 -21.37 22.86
C GLU A 306 -12.03 -21.60 21.35
N GLN A 307 -11.24 -20.77 20.67
CA GLN A 307 -10.91 -20.96 19.26
C GLN A 307 -10.10 -22.24 19.05
N PHE A 308 -9.24 -22.64 19.99
CA PHE A 308 -8.51 -23.89 19.88
C PHE A 308 -9.45 -25.09 19.98
N ALA A 309 -10.36 -25.07 20.94
CA ALA A 309 -11.42 -26.08 21.06
C ALA A 309 -12.25 -26.17 19.76
N LYS A 310 -12.63 -25.03 19.20
CA LYS A 310 -13.39 -25.00 17.94
C LYS A 310 -12.60 -25.53 16.76
N LEU A 311 -11.32 -25.18 16.67
CA LEU A 311 -10.42 -25.67 15.63
C LEU A 311 -10.34 -27.19 15.63
N VAL A 312 -10.02 -27.79 16.79
CA VAL A 312 -9.86 -29.25 16.86
C VAL A 312 -11.18 -30.01 16.71
N GLU A 313 -12.32 -29.39 17.06
CA GLU A 313 -13.65 -29.89 16.71
C GLU A 313 -13.83 -29.97 15.18
N VAL A 314 -13.53 -28.89 14.45
CA VAL A 314 -13.62 -28.85 12.96
C VAL A 314 -12.66 -29.85 12.32
N LEU A 315 -11.49 -30.07 12.92
CA LEU A 315 -10.52 -31.06 12.45
C LEU A 315 -10.89 -32.51 12.80
N GLY A 316 -11.97 -32.72 13.57
CA GLY A 316 -12.41 -34.05 13.99
C GLY A 316 -11.53 -34.70 15.06
N ALA A 317 -10.82 -33.89 15.85
CA ALA A 317 -9.93 -34.33 16.94
C ALA A 317 -10.25 -33.64 18.29
N PRO A 318 -11.53 -33.63 18.75
CA PRO A 318 -11.94 -32.93 19.96
C PRO A 318 -11.24 -33.41 21.24
N GLU A 319 -10.73 -34.65 21.25
CA GLU A 319 -9.95 -35.23 22.35
C GLU A 319 -8.67 -34.44 22.66
N MET A 320 -8.13 -33.68 21.70
CA MET A 320 -6.94 -32.85 21.90
C MET A 320 -7.15 -31.77 22.99
N ILE A 321 -8.39 -31.39 23.28
CA ILE A 321 -8.73 -30.42 24.34
C ILE A 321 -8.48 -31.03 25.73
N GLN A 322 -8.60 -32.35 25.87
CA GLN A 322 -8.40 -33.06 27.13
C GLN A 322 -6.92 -33.35 27.41
N ASP A 323 -6.04 -33.16 26.42
CA ASP A 323 -4.61 -33.30 26.61
C ASP A 323 -4.08 -32.12 27.44
N GLU A 324 -3.52 -32.43 28.62
CA GLU A 324 -3.01 -31.42 29.53
C GLU A 324 -1.95 -30.52 28.86
N ARG A 325 -1.23 -31.01 27.85
CA ARG A 325 -0.22 -30.26 27.09
C ARG A 325 -0.83 -29.17 26.21
N PHE A 326 -2.09 -29.29 25.82
CA PHE A 326 -2.76 -28.37 24.87
C PHE A 326 -3.91 -27.56 25.49
N SER A 327 -4.22 -27.81 26.76
CA SER A 327 -5.37 -27.23 27.48
C SER A 327 -5.41 -25.70 27.53
N THR A 328 -4.26 -25.02 27.47
CA THR A 328 -4.17 -23.54 27.49
C THR A 328 -3.11 -23.04 26.52
N ASN A 329 -3.22 -21.80 26.03
CA ASN A 329 -2.23 -21.22 25.10
C ASN A 329 -0.78 -21.30 25.62
N PRO A 330 -0.46 -20.94 26.89
CA PRO A 330 0.91 -21.08 27.40
C PRO A 330 1.43 -22.53 27.29
N ARG A 331 0.58 -23.52 27.56
CA ARG A 331 0.97 -24.93 27.43
C ARG A 331 1.15 -25.32 25.96
N ARG A 332 0.29 -24.85 25.05
CA ARG A 332 0.48 -25.02 23.59
C ARG A 332 1.77 -24.37 23.09
N VAL A 333 2.13 -23.20 23.64
CA VAL A 333 3.39 -22.49 23.35
C VAL A 333 4.60 -23.33 23.74
N SER A 334 4.58 -23.96 24.92
CA SER A 334 5.65 -24.84 25.43
C SER A 334 5.72 -26.19 24.69
N ASN A 335 4.58 -26.70 24.19
CA ASN A 335 4.49 -27.99 23.51
C ASN A 335 4.23 -27.85 21.99
N ARG A 336 4.65 -26.72 21.40
CA ARG A 336 4.27 -26.36 20.02
C ARG A 336 4.73 -27.37 18.98
N GLU A 337 5.93 -27.92 19.13
CA GLU A 337 6.52 -28.84 18.14
C GLU A 337 5.64 -30.09 18.00
N GLU A 338 5.18 -30.61 19.13
CA GLU A 338 4.28 -31.75 19.17
C GLU A 338 2.89 -31.40 18.63
N LEU A 339 2.32 -30.27 19.06
CA LEU A 339 1.02 -29.84 18.57
C LEU A 339 1.02 -29.61 17.06
N PHE A 340 2.02 -28.91 16.52
CA PHE A 340 2.13 -28.65 15.09
C PHE A 340 2.33 -29.93 14.30
N LYS A 341 3.04 -30.93 14.83
CA LYS A 341 3.13 -32.25 14.18
C LYS A 341 1.73 -32.86 13.99
N LEU A 342 0.93 -32.92 15.04
CA LEU A 342 -0.43 -33.47 15.01
C LEU A 342 -1.34 -32.67 14.06
N LEU A 343 -1.31 -31.34 14.14
CA LEU A 343 -2.13 -30.50 13.27
C LEU A 343 -1.73 -30.64 11.80
N ASN A 344 -0.43 -30.71 11.48
CA ASN A 344 0.00 -30.91 10.10
C ASN A 344 -0.43 -32.28 9.56
N GLU A 345 -0.41 -33.34 10.38
CA GLU A 345 -0.94 -34.65 9.98
C GLU A 345 -2.44 -34.57 9.67
N LEU A 346 -3.22 -33.86 10.50
CA LEU A 346 -4.66 -33.65 10.27
C LEU A 346 -4.92 -32.85 8.99
N PHE A 347 -4.29 -31.69 8.82
CA PHE A 347 -4.48 -30.84 7.63
C PHE A 347 -4.05 -31.53 6.33
N ALA A 348 -3.06 -32.41 6.36
CA ALA A 348 -2.63 -33.19 5.20
C ALA A 348 -3.66 -34.24 4.73
N THR A 349 -4.74 -34.51 5.49
CA THR A 349 -5.75 -35.52 5.13
C THR A 349 -6.76 -35.08 4.08
N LYS A 350 -6.93 -33.76 3.86
CA LYS A 350 -7.88 -33.21 2.88
C LYS A 350 -7.20 -32.19 1.96
N THR A 351 -7.82 -31.93 0.81
CA THR A 351 -7.41 -30.83 -0.07
C THR A 351 -7.76 -29.49 0.57
N THR A 352 -7.19 -28.42 0.03
CA THR A 352 -7.48 -27.06 0.50
C THR A 352 -8.96 -26.72 0.36
N ASP A 353 -9.59 -27.08 -0.76
CA ASP A 353 -11.01 -26.79 -1.01
C ASP A 353 -11.94 -27.60 -0.09
N GLU A 354 -11.57 -28.84 0.24
CA GLU A 354 -12.28 -29.64 1.25
C GLU A 354 -12.22 -28.97 2.63
N TRP A 355 -11.05 -28.46 3.05
CA TRP A 355 -10.96 -27.72 4.31
C TRP A 355 -11.73 -26.40 4.29
N LEU A 356 -11.73 -25.67 3.16
CA LEU A 356 -12.55 -24.47 3.04
C LEU A 356 -14.04 -24.77 3.28
N ALA A 357 -14.54 -25.90 2.76
CA ALA A 357 -15.92 -26.30 2.97
C ALA A 357 -16.23 -26.68 4.43
N GLU A 358 -15.30 -27.34 5.13
CA GLU A 358 -15.49 -27.73 6.54
C GLU A 358 -15.40 -26.54 7.51
N PHE A 359 -14.56 -25.55 7.18
CA PHE A 359 -14.42 -24.33 7.97
C PHE A 359 -15.55 -23.31 7.72
N GLU A 360 -16.31 -23.46 6.63
CA GLU A 360 -17.42 -22.56 6.28
C GLU A 360 -18.48 -22.54 7.40
N GLY A 361 -18.78 -21.35 7.92
CA GLY A 361 -19.74 -21.19 9.02
C GLY A 361 -19.24 -21.65 10.40
N SER A 362 -17.99 -22.12 10.52
CA SER A 362 -17.41 -22.55 11.81
C SER A 362 -17.17 -21.40 12.80
N GLY A 363 -17.10 -20.16 12.30
CA GLY A 363 -16.71 -18.97 13.07
C GLY A 363 -15.19 -18.78 13.20
N MET A 364 -14.38 -19.71 12.68
CA MET A 364 -12.92 -19.60 12.69
C MET A 364 -12.42 -18.65 11.59
N PRO A 365 -11.30 -17.92 11.80
CA PRO A 365 -10.58 -17.24 10.73
C PRO A 365 -9.69 -18.21 9.95
N TYR A 366 -9.87 -18.27 8.63
CA TYR A 366 -9.09 -19.14 7.74
C TYR A 366 -8.95 -18.55 6.33
N ALA A 367 -7.93 -19.00 5.59
CA ALA A 367 -7.77 -18.67 4.17
C ALA A 367 -6.80 -19.65 3.48
N PRO A 368 -6.94 -19.88 2.16
CA PRO A 368 -5.88 -20.52 1.38
C PRO A 368 -4.75 -19.51 1.09
N ILE A 369 -3.53 -20.00 0.84
CA ILE A 369 -2.47 -19.15 0.27
C ILE A 369 -2.71 -18.99 -1.23
N ASN A 370 -3.15 -17.79 -1.64
CA ASN A 370 -3.55 -17.50 -3.01
C ASN A 370 -2.39 -17.06 -3.93
N THR A 371 -2.47 -17.44 -5.20
CA THR A 371 -1.71 -16.83 -6.29
C THR A 371 -2.30 -15.47 -6.67
N MET A 372 -1.59 -14.65 -7.45
CA MET A 372 -2.11 -13.36 -7.91
C MET A 372 -3.38 -13.52 -8.76
N GLU A 373 -3.47 -14.57 -9.58
CA GLU A 373 -4.70 -14.88 -10.33
C GLU A 373 -5.88 -15.12 -9.39
N LYS A 374 -5.71 -15.91 -8.32
CA LYS A 374 -6.77 -16.14 -7.33
C LYS A 374 -7.13 -14.87 -6.56
N VAL A 375 -6.14 -14.04 -6.19
CA VAL A 375 -6.38 -12.75 -5.51
C VAL A 375 -7.26 -11.85 -6.36
N PHE A 376 -6.92 -11.67 -7.64
CA PHE A 376 -7.67 -10.76 -8.50
C PHE A 376 -9.05 -11.30 -8.88
N ASN A 377 -9.20 -12.62 -9.02
CA ASN A 377 -10.50 -13.25 -9.23
C ASN A 377 -11.32 -13.48 -7.95
N HIS A 378 -10.85 -13.02 -6.79
CA HIS A 378 -11.53 -13.27 -5.51
C HIS A 378 -12.83 -12.45 -5.42
N PRO A 379 -13.98 -13.04 -5.00
CA PRO A 379 -15.25 -12.32 -4.90
C PRO A 379 -15.18 -11.07 -4.03
N GLN A 380 -14.39 -11.12 -2.94
CA GLN A 380 -14.15 -9.94 -2.09
C GLN A 380 -13.38 -8.84 -2.81
N THR A 381 -12.42 -9.17 -3.69
CA THR A 381 -11.64 -8.18 -4.46
C THR A 381 -12.57 -7.40 -5.40
N GLU A 382 -13.51 -8.10 -6.04
CA GLU A 382 -14.56 -7.49 -6.86
C GLU A 382 -15.51 -6.64 -6.01
N ALA A 383 -16.07 -7.21 -4.94
CA ALA A 383 -17.03 -6.53 -4.06
C ALA A 383 -16.47 -5.27 -3.38
N THR A 384 -15.16 -5.19 -3.21
CA THR A 384 -14.46 -4.05 -2.60
C THR A 384 -13.81 -3.11 -3.62
N GLU A 385 -14.07 -3.33 -4.92
CA GLU A 385 -13.61 -2.47 -6.02
C GLU A 385 -12.09 -2.25 -5.98
N MET A 386 -11.34 -3.34 -5.75
CA MET A 386 -9.89 -3.27 -5.58
C MET A 386 -9.11 -3.31 -6.89
N VAL A 387 -9.77 -3.57 -8.02
CA VAL A 387 -9.19 -3.47 -9.36
C VAL A 387 -10.04 -2.51 -10.18
N MET A 388 -9.41 -1.52 -10.79
CA MET A 388 -10.06 -0.59 -11.71
C MET A 388 -9.32 -0.54 -13.04
N GLU A 389 -10.08 -0.50 -14.13
CA GLU A 389 -9.55 -0.29 -15.46
C GLU A 389 -9.67 1.17 -15.88
N MET A 390 -8.67 1.68 -16.59
CA MET A 390 -8.71 3.03 -17.14
C MET A 390 -8.04 3.12 -18.51
N PRO A 391 -8.52 4.00 -19.41
CA PRO A 391 -7.87 4.27 -20.68
C PRO A 391 -6.45 4.80 -20.47
N PHE A 392 -5.48 4.21 -21.17
CA PHE A 392 -4.12 4.71 -21.18
C PHE A 392 -3.45 4.32 -22.49
N LYS A 393 -3.30 5.29 -23.40
CA LYS A 393 -2.69 5.08 -24.72
C LYS A 393 -1.24 4.60 -24.66
N ALA A 394 -0.54 4.85 -23.54
CA ALA A 394 0.81 4.36 -23.35
C ALA A 394 0.88 2.85 -23.14
N ALA A 395 -0.22 2.19 -22.78
CA ALA A 395 -0.29 0.74 -22.79
C ALA A 395 -0.70 0.26 -24.19
N LYS A 396 -0.03 -0.78 -24.73
CA LYS A 396 -0.35 -1.29 -26.08
C LYS A 396 -1.81 -1.74 -26.23
N GLY A 397 -2.43 -2.19 -25.14
CA GLY A 397 -3.85 -2.54 -25.08
C GLY A 397 -4.81 -1.34 -24.99
N GLY A 398 -4.31 -0.10 -24.99
CA GLY A 398 -5.09 1.13 -24.85
C GLY A 398 -5.67 1.40 -23.46
N LYS A 399 -5.42 0.50 -22.50
CA LYS A 399 -5.89 0.58 -21.11
C LYS A 399 -4.90 -0.07 -20.14
N ILE A 400 -5.00 0.31 -18.87
CA ILE A 400 -4.31 -0.36 -17.75
C ILE A 400 -5.30 -0.72 -16.64
N SER A 401 -4.96 -1.76 -15.89
CA SER A 401 -5.63 -2.11 -14.62
C SER A 401 -4.76 -1.66 -13.46
N ILE A 402 -5.35 -1.02 -12.47
CA ILE A 402 -4.66 -0.53 -11.27
C ILE A 402 -5.43 -0.89 -10.00
N LEU A 403 -4.71 -0.88 -8.88
CA LEU A 403 -5.31 -1.14 -7.57
C LEU A 403 -6.14 0.05 -7.08
N GLY A 404 -7.33 -0.23 -6.56
CA GLY A 404 -8.20 0.78 -5.96
C GLY A 404 -7.76 1.27 -4.58
N PRO A 405 -8.36 2.36 -4.07
CA PRO A 405 -8.13 2.82 -2.70
C PRO A 405 -8.57 1.74 -1.71
N ALA A 406 -7.68 1.40 -0.77
CA ALA A 406 -7.94 0.34 0.22
C ALA A 406 -8.98 0.76 1.27
N ILE A 407 -9.04 2.05 1.62
CA ILE A 407 -9.98 2.59 2.61
C ILE A 407 -11.12 3.31 1.89
N LYS A 408 -12.37 2.97 2.23
CA LYS A 408 -13.57 3.55 1.61
C LYS A 408 -14.27 4.51 2.58
N PHE A 409 -14.51 5.74 2.14
CA PHE A 409 -15.24 6.74 2.93
C PHE A 409 -16.72 6.78 2.52
N SER A 410 -17.63 6.81 3.49
CA SER A 410 -19.08 6.76 3.25
C SER A 410 -19.67 8.06 2.69
N LYS A 411 -19.06 9.21 3.00
CA LYS A 411 -19.54 10.55 2.57
C LYS A 411 -18.61 11.22 1.57
N THR A 412 -17.34 11.36 1.92
CA THR A 412 -16.30 11.97 1.08
C THR A 412 -15.59 10.90 0.26
N LYS A 413 -16.27 10.34 -0.74
CA LYS A 413 -15.78 9.17 -1.49
C LYS A 413 -14.38 9.39 -2.05
N THR A 414 -13.53 8.39 -1.87
CA THR A 414 -12.20 8.33 -2.51
C THR A 414 -12.38 8.13 -4.01
N SER A 415 -11.55 8.75 -4.83
CA SER A 415 -11.70 8.68 -6.29
C SER A 415 -10.37 8.51 -7.01
N ILE A 416 -10.36 7.67 -8.05
CA ILE A 416 -9.31 7.68 -9.05
C ILE A 416 -9.82 8.47 -10.27
N ARG A 417 -9.33 9.70 -10.39
CA ARG A 417 -9.74 10.72 -11.36
C ARG A 417 -8.87 10.69 -12.60
N SER A 418 -7.58 10.38 -12.47
CA SER A 418 -6.66 10.32 -13.58
C SER A 418 -5.66 9.17 -13.47
N ARG A 419 -5.26 8.69 -14.65
CA ARG A 419 -4.17 7.75 -14.82
C ARG A 419 -2.83 8.34 -14.35
N PRO A 420 -1.80 7.50 -14.15
CA PRO A 420 -0.45 7.99 -13.95
C PRO A 420 0.00 8.93 -15.09
N PRO A 421 0.66 10.05 -14.78
CA PRO A 421 1.07 11.01 -15.80
C PRO A 421 2.31 10.50 -16.55
N LEU A 422 2.35 10.77 -17.84
CA LEU A 422 3.59 10.64 -18.60
C LEU A 422 4.57 11.74 -18.16
N HIS A 423 5.87 11.52 -18.38
CA HIS A 423 6.91 12.44 -17.91
C HIS A 423 6.73 13.83 -18.51
N GLY A 424 6.66 14.85 -17.66
CA GLY A 424 6.51 16.25 -18.06
C GLY A 424 5.17 16.60 -18.70
N GLU A 425 4.20 15.69 -18.70
CA GLU A 425 2.94 15.83 -19.45
C GLU A 425 2.18 17.12 -19.18
N HIS A 426 2.21 17.61 -17.94
CA HIS A 426 1.40 18.74 -17.48
C HIS A 426 2.25 20.02 -17.32
N THR A 427 3.50 20.00 -17.77
CA THR A 427 4.46 21.11 -17.58
C THR A 427 3.91 22.42 -18.13
N GLY A 428 3.48 22.44 -19.39
CA GLY A 428 2.96 23.67 -20.03
C GLY A 428 1.64 24.14 -19.44
N GLU A 429 0.78 23.21 -18.99
CA GLU A 429 -0.51 23.50 -18.37
C GLU A 429 -0.32 24.19 -17.01
N VAL A 430 0.49 23.62 -16.13
CA VAL A 430 0.81 24.18 -14.81
C VAL A 430 1.53 25.53 -14.94
N LEU A 431 2.47 25.66 -15.88
CA LEU A 431 3.16 26.93 -16.13
C LEU A 431 2.21 28.02 -16.62
N LYS A 432 1.22 27.65 -17.46
CA LYS A 432 0.19 28.59 -17.92
C LYS A 432 -0.69 29.07 -16.77
N GLU A 433 -1.05 28.18 -15.83
CA GLU A 433 -1.80 28.54 -14.60
C GLU A 433 -1.02 29.55 -13.75
N LEU A 434 0.32 29.46 -13.72
CA LEU A 434 1.20 30.44 -13.08
C LEU A 434 1.40 31.74 -13.88
N GLY A 435 0.72 31.90 -15.02
CA GLY A 435 0.85 33.07 -15.89
C GLY A 435 2.13 33.11 -16.73
N VAL A 436 2.84 31.99 -16.89
CA VAL A 436 4.02 31.90 -17.77
C VAL A 436 3.55 31.77 -19.22
N SER A 437 3.86 32.80 -20.03
CA SER A 437 3.45 32.86 -21.44
C SER A 437 4.07 31.75 -22.29
N ALA A 438 3.44 31.38 -23.41
CA ALA A 438 3.97 30.37 -24.32
C ALA A 438 5.40 30.72 -24.81
N ALA A 439 5.66 31.99 -25.09
CA ALA A 439 6.99 32.46 -25.51
C ALA A 439 8.05 32.29 -24.39
N GLU A 440 7.68 32.54 -23.13
CA GLU A 440 8.57 32.31 -21.99
C GLU A 440 8.79 30.80 -21.78
N GLN A 441 7.75 29.97 -21.92
CA GLN A 441 7.87 28.51 -21.85
C GLN A 441 8.83 27.97 -22.93
N ASP A 442 8.74 28.46 -24.17
CA ASP A 442 9.65 28.05 -25.25
C ASP A 442 11.10 28.44 -24.96
N LYS A 443 11.32 29.61 -24.34
CA LYS A 443 12.64 30.02 -23.87
C LYS A 443 13.15 29.09 -22.77
N LEU A 444 12.30 28.73 -21.80
CA LEU A 444 12.65 27.82 -20.70
C LEU A 444 12.99 26.41 -21.21
N ARG A 445 12.26 25.90 -22.21
CA ARG A 445 12.57 24.61 -22.88
C ARG A 445 13.96 24.64 -23.52
N LYS A 446 14.24 25.68 -24.31
CA LYS A 446 15.56 25.86 -24.96
C LYS A 446 16.71 25.97 -23.96
N LEU A 447 16.45 26.47 -22.77
CA LEU A 447 17.43 26.56 -21.68
C LEU A 447 17.52 25.28 -20.83
N GLY A 448 16.71 24.25 -21.11
CA GLY A 448 16.65 23.02 -20.32
C GLY A 448 16.04 23.18 -18.93
N VAL A 449 15.42 24.32 -18.64
CA VAL A 449 14.78 24.60 -17.33
C VAL A 449 13.51 23.77 -17.17
N ILE A 450 12.82 23.47 -18.27
CA ILE A 450 11.64 22.61 -18.30
C ILE A 450 11.81 21.53 -19.36
N GLY A 451 11.16 20.37 -19.17
CA GLY A 451 11.29 19.23 -20.09
C GLY A 451 10.66 19.45 -21.47
N GLU A 452 11.12 18.70 -22.46
CA GLU A 452 10.56 18.71 -23.81
C GLU A 452 9.31 17.82 -23.87
N ARG A 453 8.14 18.44 -24.03
CA ARG A 453 6.95 17.75 -24.51
C ARG A 453 6.00 18.67 -25.24
#